data_AF-A7RTN2-F1
#
_entry.id   AF-A7RTN2-F1
#
_cell.length_a   1.000
_cell.length_b   1.000
_cell.length_c   1.000
_cell.angle_alpha   90.00
_cell.angle_beta   90.00
_cell.angle_gamma   90.00
#
_symmetry.space_group_name_H-M   'P 1'
#
loop_
_entity.id
_entity.type
_entity.pdbx_description
1 polymer ?
#
loop_
_entity_poly.entity_id
_entity_poly.type
_entity_poly.pdbx_seq_one_letter_code
_entity_poly.pdbx_strand_id
1 'polypeptide(L)'
;PDVPAESVNTQPNSQAAPTSNNGEKLWERAWNLEELRKGTSKWTLAADAGLLLYLQQFSQKIVSQTHEIEKKVDGLVGSTKGIQSKVQNTVNDFLMLSNTQFIENRVYEEDISKEEEQGSGPQNNDNTKEKPKVQREEDVIPRIKEALRHGIGVMDDAFITLELNTEHG
;
A
#
# COMPACT_ATOMS: atom_id res chain seq x y z
N PRO A 1 -83.63 26.46 40.74
CA PRO A 1 -83.12 25.69 41.90
C PRO A 1 -82.35 24.45 41.40
N ASP A 2 -81.07 24.60 41.09
CA ASP A 2 -79.89 24.44 41.97
C ASP A 2 -79.40 22.97 42.11
N VAL A 3 -78.34 22.67 41.31
CA VAL A 3 -77.12 21.82 41.48
C VAL A 3 -77.06 20.65 42.50
N PRO A 4 -76.24 19.58 42.28
CA PRO A 4 -74.85 19.69 41.76
C PRO A 4 -74.36 18.69 40.72
N ALA A 5 -73.33 19.14 40.01
CA ALA A 5 -72.51 18.41 39.06
C ALA A 5 -71.59 17.43 39.79
N GLU A 6 -71.68 16.15 39.42
CA GLU A 6 -70.70 15.13 39.81
C GLU A 6 -69.42 15.32 38.99
N SER A 7 -68.33 15.39 39.74
CA SER A 7 -66.97 15.62 39.25
C SER A 7 -66.43 14.33 38.63
N VAL A 8 -66.44 14.23 37.30
CA VAL A 8 -65.65 13.20 36.60
C VAL A 8 -64.19 13.63 36.67
N ASN A 9 -63.51 13.13 37.70
CA ASN A 9 -62.08 13.24 37.90
C ASN A 9 -61.35 12.43 36.82
N THR A 10 -61.05 13.06 35.69
CA THR A 10 -60.14 12.50 34.69
C THR A 10 -58.71 12.67 35.20
N GLN A 11 -58.24 11.74 36.04
CA GLN A 11 -56.81 11.60 36.29
C GLN A 11 -56.10 11.38 34.95
N PRO A 12 -55.06 12.16 34.60
CA PRO A 12 -54.17 11.79 33.52
C PRO A 12 -53.41 10.56 34.00
N ASN A 13 -53.74 9.40 33.43
CA ASN A 13 -52.98 8.17 33.55
C ASN A 13 -51.53 8.48 33.11
N SER A 14 -50.70 8.83 34.09
CA SER A 14 -49.28 9.11 33.89
C SER A 14 -48.61 7.76 33.70
N GLN A 15 -48.65 7.25 32.46
CA GLN A 15 -47.75 6.19 32.04
C GLN A 15 -46.33 6.72 32.25
N ALA A 16 -45.68 6.20 33.29
CA ALA A 16 -44.29 6.47 33.59
C ALA A 16 -43.46 6.19 32.33
N ALA A 17 -42.90 7.25 31.75
CA ALA A 17 -41.93 7.14 30.69
C ALA A 17 -40.75 6.29 31.19
N PRO A 18 -40.20 5.37 30.39
CA PRO A 18 -38.96 4.71 30.74
C PRO A 18 -37.85 5.77 30.76
N THR A 19 -37.54 6.31 31.93
CA THR A 19 -36.42 7.22 32.12
C THR A 19 -35.14 6.37 32.18
N SER A 20 -34.20 6.66 31.28
CA SER A 20 -32.84 6.14 31.42
C SER A 20 -32.14 6.77 32.63
N ASN A 21 -31.06 6.15 33.10
CA ASN A 21 -30.28 6.47 34.30
C ASN A 21 -29.75 7.94 34.41
N ASN A 22 -30.02 8.82 33.46
CA ASN A 22 -29.57 10.21 33.43
C ASN A 22 -30.68 11.27 33.32
N GLY A 23 -31.97 10.90 33.40
CA GLY A 23 -33.07 11.88 33.26
C GLY A 23 -33.24 12.45 31.84
N GLU A 24 -32.35 12.08 30.92
CA GLU A 24 -32.50 12.32 29.49
C GLU A 24 -33.58 11.40 28.92
N LYS A 25 -34.48 12.01 28.17
CA LYS A 25 -35.53 11.31 27.46
C LYS A 25 -34.89 10.38 26.43
N LEU A 26 -35.19 9.08 26.51
CA LEU A 26 -34.60 8.05 25.63
C LEU A 26 -34.73 8.33 24.13
N TRP A 27 -35.69 9.19 23.75
CA TRP A 27 -35.96 9.59 22.36
C TRP A 27 -35.14 10.81 21.89
N GLU A 28 -34.34 11.44 22.76
CA GLU A 28 -33.47 12.58 22.40
C GLU A 28 -32.04 12.13 22.03
N ARG A 29 -31.71 10.85 22.22
CA ARG A 29 -30.39 10.25 21.91
C ARG A 29 -30.51 9.12 20.89
N ALA A 30 -29.52 8.99 20.00
CA ALA A 30 -29.45 7.84 19.08
C ALA A 30 -29.30 6.54 19.86
N TRP A 31 -30.13 5.56 19.52
CA TRP A 31 -30.07 4.24 20.15
C TRP A 31 -28.87 3.45 19.62
N ASN A 32 -28.21 2.70 20.50
CA ASN A 32 -27.24 1.68 20.08
C ASN A 32 -27.97 0.48 19.44
N LEU A 33 -27.30 -0.26 18.56
CA LEU A 33 -27.81 -1.48 17.93
C LEU A 33 -28.34 -2.50 18.96
N GLU A 34 -27.70 -2.60 20.13
CA GLU A 34 -28.16 -3.44 21.24
C GLU A 34 -29.46 -2.94 21.89
N GLU A 35 -29.64 -1.62 21.97
CA GLU A 35 -30.87 -0.99 22.49
C GLU A 35 -32.02 -1.16 21.48
N LEU A 36 -31.73 -0.99 20.19
CA LEU A 36 -32.66 -1.22 19.08
C LEU A 36 -33.14 -2.67 19.05
N ARG A 37 -32.22 -3.63 19.20
CA ARG A 37 -32.52 -5.08 19.22
C ARG A 37 -33.44 -5.47 20.37
N LYS A 38 -33.26 -4.86 21.55
CA LYS A 38 -34.15 -5.09 22.71
C LYS A 38 -35.52 -4.42 22.52
N GLY A 39 -35.56 -3.25 21.87
CA GLY A 39 -36.78 -2.53 21.53
C GLY A 39 -37.66 -3.23 20.48
N THR A 40 -37.09 -4.12 19.66
CA THR A 40 -37.83 -4.88 18.64
C THR A 40 -38.96 -5.74 19.22
N SER A 41 -38.80 -6.27 20.44
CA SER A 41 -39.83 -7.12 21.07
C SER A 41 -41.07 -6.35 21.56
N LYS A 42 -40.94 -5.05 21.84
CA LYS A 42 -42.03 -4.15 22.25
C LYS A 42 -41.78 -2.76 21.66
N TRP A 43 -42.26 -2.56 20.44
CA TRP A 43 -42.08 -1.32 19.70
C TRP A 43 -42.86 -0.18 20.36
N THR A 44 -42.19 0.91 20.68
CA THR A 44 -42.78 2.12 21.27
C THR A 44 -42.46 3.33 20.41
N LEU A 45 -43.21 4.43 20.54
CA LEU A 45 -42.92 5.68 19.82
C LEU A 45 -41.52 6.22 20.13
N ALA A 46 -41.01 5.99 21.34
CA ALA A 46 -39.63 6.31 21.71
C ALA A 46 -38.60 5.47 20.94
N ALA A 47 -38.93 4.21 20.61
CA ALA A 47 -38.09 3.35 19.79
C ALA A 47 -38.02 3.81 18.32
N ASP A 48 -39.13 4.32 17.79
CA ASP A 48 -39.19 4.91 16.45
C ASP A 48 -38.31 6.17 16.35
N ALA A 49 -38.43 7.09 17.31
CA ALA A 49 -37.57 8.28 17.39
C ALA A 49 -36.08 7.93 17.57
N GLY A 50 -35.77 6.91 18.38
CA GLY A 50 -34.41 6.40 18.58
C GLY A 50 -33.81 5.78 17.31
N LEU A 51 -34.62 5.04 16.54
CA LEU A 51 -34.23 4.49 15.24
C LEU A 51 -33.96 5.59 14.21
N LEU A 52 -34.83 6.60 14.13
CA LEU A 52 -34.66 7.73 13.20
C LEU A 52 -33.32 8.42 13.45
N LEU A 53 -32.99 8.69 14.71
CA LEU A 53 -31.75 9.36 15.06
C LEU A 53 -30.52 8.47 14.82
N TYR A 54 -30.65 7.15 15.04
CA TYR A 54 -29.62 6.18 14.64
C TYR A 54 -29.39 6.18 13.12
N LEU A 55 -30.46 6.15 12.32
CA LEU A 55 -30.37 6.17 10.85
C LEU A 55 -29.74 7.47 10.34
N GLN A 56 -30.08 8.60 10.96
CA GLN A 56 -29.47 9.89 10.65
C GLN A 56 -27.97 9.90 10.95
N GLN A 57 -27.56 9.43 12.12
CA GLN A 57 -26.14 9.34 12.48
C GLN A 57 -25.39 8.34 11.59
N PHE A 58 -26.00 7.21 11.28
CA PHE A 58 -25.44 6.21 10.39
C PHE A 58 -25.22 6.78 8.99
N SER A 59 -26.22 7.47 8.42
CA SER A 59 -26.09 8.18 7.15
C SER A 59 -24.93 9.16 7.17
N GLN A 60 -24.84 10.01 8.20
CA GLN A 60 -23.74 10.97 8.32
C GLN A 60 -22.38 10.30 8.45
N LYS A 61 -22.31 9.16 9.16
CA LYS A 61 -21.09 8.35 9.27
C LYS A 61 -20.69 7.75 7.92
N ILE A 62 -21.64 7.24 7.15
CA ILE A 62 -21.36 6.70 5.82
C ILE A 62 -20.89 7.80 4.88
N VAL A 63 -21.51 8.98 4.92
CA VAL A 63 -21.10 10.16 4.13
C VAL A 63 -19.69 10.59 4.51
N SER A 64 -19.38 10.74 5.81
CA SER A 64 -18.05 11.15 6.24
C SER A 64 -16.97 10.11 5.93
N GLN A 65 -17.26 8.82 6.11
CA GLN A 65 -16.36 7.74 5.71
C GLN A 65 -16.12 7.74 4.19
N THR A 66 -17.15 8.01 3.40
CA THR A 66 -17.01 8.12 1.94
C THR A 66 -16.07 9.25 1.56
N HIS A 67 -16.23 10.43 2.18
CA HIS A 67 -15.34 11.57 1.91
C HIS A 67 -13.88 11.31 2.36
N GLU A 68 -13.68 10.61 3.48
CA GLU A 68 -12.35 10.19 3.90
C GLU A 68 -11.71 9.18 2.93
N ILE A 69 -12.51 8.28 2.35
CA ILE A 69 -12.04 7.35 1.31
C ILE A 69 -11.70 8.12 0.03
N GLU A 70 -12.56 9.04 -0.41
CA GLU A 70 -12.33 9.93 -1.55
C GLU A 70 -10.99 10.65 -1.42
N LYS A 71 -10.74 11.31 -0.29
CA LYS A 71 -9.48 12.01 -0.02
C LYS A 71 -8.26 11.09 -0.07
N LYS A 72 -8.38 9.86 0.44
CA LYS A 72 -7.30 8.85 0.36
C LYS A 72 -7.04 8.41 -1.07
N VAL A 73 -8.10 8.21 -1.87
CA VAL A 73 -8.00 7.87 -3.28
C VAL A 73 -7.35 9.01 -4.06
N ASP A 74 -7.73 10.26 -3.82
CA ASP A 74 -7.12 11.43 -4.45
C ASP A 74 -5.64 11.55 -4.09
N GLY A 75 -5.29 11.35 -2.82
CA GLY A 75 -3.90 11.32 -2.37
C GLY A 75 -3.09 10.20 -3.03
N LEU A 76 -3.69 9.02 -3.21
CA LEU A 76 -3.08 7.90 -3.92
C LEU A 76 -2.87 8.21 -5.41
N VAL A 77 -3.87 8.80 -6.08
CA VAL A 77 -3.75 9.24 -7.48
C VAL A 77 -2.63 10.28 -7.63
N GLY A 78 -2.56 11.26 -6.72
CA GLY A 78 -1.48 12.25 -6.70
C GLY A 78 -0.10 11.60 -6.53
N SER A 79 0.02 10.65 -5.60
CA SER A 79 1.26 9.90 -5.36
C SER A 79 1.67 9.08 -6.58
N THR A 80 0.71 8.41 -7.23
CA THR A 80 0.93 7.63 -8.46
C THR A 80 1.42 8.52 -9.59
N LYS A 81 0.83 9.70 -9.80
CA LYS A 81 1.33 10.68 -10.78
C LYS A 81 2.75 11.14 -10.46
N GLY A 82 3.06 11.35 -9.18
CA GLY A 82 4.42 11.67 -8.73
C GLY A 82 5.42 10.55 -9.05
N ILE A 83 5.06 9.30 -8.80
CA ILE A 83 5.88 8.12 -9.15
C ILE A 83 6.03 8.01 -10.66
N GLN A 84 4.97 8.23 -11.44
CA GLN A 84 5.03 8.21 -12.91
C GLN A 84 6.05 9.22 -13.44
N SER A 85 6.08 10.44 -12.90
CA SER A 85 7.10 11.43 -13.28
C SER A 85 8.51 10.98 -12.91
N LYS A 86 8.70 10.38 -11.73
CA LYS A 86 10.00 9.83 -11.33
C LYS A 86 10.45 8.70 -12.27
N VAL A 87 9.54 7.79 -12.63
CA VAL A 87 9.80 6.72 -13.60
C VAL A 87 10.18 7.32 -14.96
N GLN A 88 9.45 8.33 -15.43
CA GLN A 88 9.77 9.00 -16.70
C GLN A 88 11.17 9.63 -16.66
N ASN A 89 11.57 10.22 -15.54
CA ASN A 89 12.92 10.76 -15.36
C ASN A 89 13.97 9.65 -15.40
N THR A 90 13.76 8.54 -14.66
CA THR A 90 14.68 7.40 -14.69
C THR A 90 14.78 6.76 -16.07
N VAL A 91 13.68 6.70 -16.83
CA VAL A 91 13.70 6.23 -18.22
C VAL A 91 14.50 7.19 -19.12
N ASN A 92 14.38 8.50 -18.90
CA ASN A 92 15.18 9.49 -19.62
C ASN A 92 16.68 9.33 -19.29
N ASP A 93 17.02 9.15 -18.01
CA ASP A 93 18.40 8.91 -17.58
C ASP A 93 18.97 7.63 -18.21
N PHE A 94 18.17 6.54 -18.26
CA PHE A 94 18.55 5.31 -18.94
C PHE A 94 18.74 5.52 -20.44
N LEU A 95 17.84 6.28 -21.09
CA LEU A 95 17.95 6.59 -22.51
C LEU A 95 19.24 7.38 -22.80
N MET A 96 19.56 8.38 -21.97
CA MET A 96 20.80 9.15 -22.08
C MET A 96 22.04 8.25 -21.92
N LEU A 97 22.08 7.41 -20.87
CA LEU A 97 23.16 6.45 -20.66
C LEU A 97 23.29 5.48 -21.83
N SER A 98 22.17 4.96 -22.33
CA SER A 98 22.16 4.04 -23.48
C SER A 98 22.67 4.71 -24.75
N ASN A 99 22.34 5.99 -24.98
CA ASN A 99 22.85 6.74 -26.11
C ASN A 99 24.36 6.98 -25.98
N THR A 100 24.84 7.35 -24.79
CA THR A 100 26.28 7.46 -24.52
C THR A 100 27.00 6.14 -24.76
N GLN A 101 26.48 5.02 -24.25
CA GLN A 101 27.06 3.70 -24.45
C GLN A 101 27.01 3.24 -25.91
N PHE A 102 25.93 3.56 -26.63
CA PHE A 102 25.82 3.23 -28.05
C PHE A 102 26.91 3.95 -28.86
N ILE A 103 27.14 5.23 -28.58
CA ILE A 103 28.22 5.99 -29.22
C ILE A 103 29.58 5.45 -28.79
N GLU A 104 29.80 5.18 -27.50
CA GLU A 104 31.04 4.59 -26.99
C GLU A 104 31.35 3.26 -27.71
N ASN A 105 30.38 2.34 -27.77
CA ASN A 105 30.54 1.05 -28.43
C ASN A 105 30.82 1.22 -29.92
N ARG A 106 30.13 2.12 -30.63
CA ARG A 106 30.38 2.38 -32.06
C ARG A 106 31.74 3.05 -32.33
N VAL A 107 32.14 4.00 -31.50
CA VAL A 107 33.44 4.67 -31.62
C VAL A 107 34.56 3.64 -31.42
N TYR A 108 34.42 2.73 -30.45
CA TYR A 108 35.36 1.63 -30.28
C TYR A 108 35.36 0.65 -31.46
N GLU A 109 34.20 0.28 -32.01
CA GLU A 109 34.12 -0.56 -33.21
C GLU A 109 34.82 0.08 -34.41
N GLU A 110 34.63 1.39 -34.63
CA GLU A 110 35.25 2.13 -35.73
C GLU A 110 36.76 2.29 -35.56
N ASP A 111 37.24 2.61 -34.35
CA ASP A 111 38.67 2.74 -34.08
C ASP A 111 39.41 1.40 -34.22
N ILE A 112 38.82 0.30 -33.74
CA ILE A 112 39.36 -1.06 -33.97
C ILE A 112 39.38 -1.39 -35.46
N SER A 113 38.30 -1.10 -36.19
CA SER A 113 38.23 -1.37 -37.63
C SER A 113 39.28 -0.56 -38.40
N LYS A 114 39.53 0.70 -38.02
CA LYS A 114 40.60 1.52 -38.61
C LYS A 114 42.00 1.02 -38.27
N GLU A 115 42.22 0.55 -37.04
CA GLU A 115 43.49 -0.08 -36.65
C GLU A 115 43.76 -1.38 -37.44
N GLU A 116 42.72 -2.16 -37.74
CA GLU A 116 42.81 -3.34 -38.59
C GLU A 116 43.07 -2.98 -40.07
N GLU A 117 42.45 -1.91 -40.59
CA GLU A 117 42.67 -1.43 -41.96
C GLU A 117 44.03 -0.75 -42.16
N GLN A 118 44.59 -0.11 -41.12
CA GLN A 118 45.90 0.54 -41.16
C GLN A 118 47.06 -0.39 -40.74
N GLY A 119 46.76 -1.63 -40.36
CA GLY A 119 47.65 -2.55 -39.64
C GLY A 119 48.12 -3.78 -40.41
N SER A 120 48.44 -3.69 -41.71
CA SER A 120 49.25 -4.70 -42.42
C SER A 120 50.70 -4.26 -42.58
N GLY A 121 51.38 -3.99 -41.46
CA GLY A 121 52.81 -3.66 -41.42
C GLY A 121 53.41 -4.08 -40.06
N PRO A 122 54.53 -4.84 -40.02
CA PRO A 122 55.00 -5.42 -38.77
C PRO A 122 55.86 -4.42 -38.00
N GLN A 123 55.36 -3.86 -36.88
CA GLN A 123 56.28 -3.44 -35.82
C GLN A 123 55.67 -3.37 -34.41
N ASN A 124 56.27 -4.20 -33.58
CA ASN A 124 56.40 -4.20 -32.13
C ASN A 124 56.36 -2.78 -31.50
N ASN A 125 55.32 -2.50 -30.71
CA ASN A 125 55.37 -1.52 -29.62
C ASN A 125 54.33 -1.86 -28.54
N ASP A 126 54.65 -1.40 -27.34
CA ASP A 126 54.21 -1.82 -26.01
C ASP A 126 52.69 -1.80 -25.75
N ASN A 127 52.31 -2.57 -24.73
CA ASN A 127 50.97 -2.87 -24.25
C ASN A 127 50.09 -1.63 -24.01
N THR A 128 49.23 -1.30 -24.98
CA THR A 128 47.93 -0.67 -24.71
C THR A 128 46.90 -1.13 -25.75
N LYS A 129 46.80 -2.44 -25.98
CA LYS A 129 45.57 -3.00 -26.57
C LYS A 129 44.49 -2.93 -25.51
N GLU A 130 43.80 -1.80 -25.44
CA GLU A 130 42.55 -1.71 -24.70
C GLU A 130 41.55 -2.59 -25.44
N LYS A 131 41.51 -3.89 -25.10
CA LYS A 131 40.50 -4.83 -25.59
C LYS A 131 39.12 -4.19 -25.39
N PRO A 132 38.19 -4.32 -26.35
CA PRO A 132 36.85 -3.78 -26.23
C PRO A 132 36.26 -4.22 -24.89
N LYS A 133 35.72 -3.27 -24.12
CA LYS A 133 35.19 -3.50 -22.76
C LYS A 133 34.18 -4.66 -22.69
N VAL A 134 33.50 -4.98 -23.79
CA VAL A 134 32.64 -6.16 -23.93
C VAL A 134 33.41 -7.46 -23.68
N GLN A 135 34.63 -7.59 -24.20
CA GLN A 135 35.50 -8.73 -23.92
C GLN A 135 35.99 -8.72 -22.47
N ARG A 136 36.23 -7.53 -21.89
CA ARG A 136 36.56 -7.42 -20.46
C ARG A 136 35.41 -7.92 -19.59
N GLU A 137 34.16 -7.56 -19.91
CA GLU A 137 32.95 -8.01 -19.21
C GLU A 137 32.74 -9.53 -19.33
N GLU A 138 32.91 -10.10 -20.53
CA GLU A 138 32.90 -11.54 -20.76
C GLU A 138 34.02 -12.27 -20.01
N ASP A 139 35.21 -11.67 -19.88
CA ASP A 139 36.34 -12.21 -19.12
C ASP A 139 36.11 -12.14 -17.58
N VAL A 140 35.25 -11.23 -17.09
CA VAL A 140 34.94 -11.15 -15.65
C VAL A 140 33.97 -12.25 -15.21
N ILE A 141 33.06 -12.68 -16.09
CA ILE A 141 32.08 -13.75 -15.80
C ILE A 141 32.73 -15.06 -15.33
N PRO A 142 33.71 -15.65 -16.05
CA PRO A 142 34.38 -16.87 -15.59
C PRO A 142 35.20 -16.62 -14.33
N ARG A 143 35.74 -15.41 -14.14
CA ARG A 143 36.51 -15.04 -12.94
C ARG A 143 35.64 -14.95 -11.69
N ILE A 144 34.43 -14.41 -11.80
CA ILE A 144 33.44 -14.36 -10.72
C ILE A 144 32.94 -15.78 -10.42
N LYS A 145 32.67 -16.60 -11.45
CA LYS A 145 32.29 -18.00 -11.28
C LYS A 145 33.37 -18.79 -10.54
N GLU A 146 34.64 -18.53 -10.84
CA GLU A 146 35.77 -19.14 -10.18
C GLU A 146 35.85 -18.75 -8.70
N ALA A 147 35.73 -17.47 -8.40
CA ALA A 147 35.74 -16.94 -7.03
C ALA A 147 34.58 -17.49 -6.20
N LEU A 148 33.37 -17.59 -6.78
CA LEU A 148 32.21 -18.21 -6.14
C LEU A 148 32.45 -19.69 -5.83
N ARG A 149 33.03 -20.44 -6.76
CA ARG A 149 33.36 -21.85 -6.55
C ARG A 149 34.35 -22.05 -5.41
N HIS A 150 35.37 -21.20 -5.34
CA HIS A 150 36.35 -21.24 -4.25
C HIS A 150 35.73 -20.84 -2.92
N GLY A 151 34.87 -19.81 -2.90
CA GLY A 151 34.17 -19.37 -1.70
C GLY A 151 33.22 -20.45 -1.15
N ILE A 152 32.47 -21.12 -2.02
CA ILE A 152 31.58 -22.24 -1.63
C ILE A 152 32.40 -23.41 -1.07
N GLY A 153 33.50 -23.79 -1.72
CA GLY A 153 34.38 -24.86 -1.21
C GLY A 153 34.96 -24.56 0.17
N VAL A 154 35.38 -23.31 0.42
CA VAL A 154 35.84 -22.89 1.75
C VAL A 154 34.71 -22.96 2.77
N MET A 155 33.46 -22.65 2.40
CA MET A 155 32.32 -22.78 3.30
C MET A 155 31.99 -24.24 3.61
N ASP A 156 32.03 -25.13 2.61
CA ASP A 156 31.80 -26.57 2.81
C ASP A 156 32.90 -27.23 3.67
N ASP A 157 34.15 -26.78 3.55
CA ASP A 157 35.27 -27.28 4.34
C ASP A 157 35.32 -26.67 5.76
N ALA A 158 34.97 -25.39 5.91
CA ALA A 158 35.07 -24.68 7.19
C ALA A 158 33.85 -24.89 8.10
N PHE A 159 32.69 -25.29 7.55
CA PHE A 159 31.47 -25.47 8.31
C PHE A 159 30.95 -26.90 8.18
N ILE A 160 30.62 -27.50 9.32
CA ILE A 160 29.93 -28.79 9.35
C ILE A 160 28.45 -28.51 9.04
N THR A 161 27.94 -29.11 7.98
CA THR A 161 26.51 -29.13 7.66
C THR A 161 25.76 -29.80 8.82
N LEU A 162 25.12 -28.99 9.66
CA LEU A 162 24.21 -29.47 10.69
C LEU A 162 22.85 -29.72 10.03
N GLU A 163 22.55 -30.99 9.72
CA GLU A 163 21.19 -31.39 9.38
C GLU A 163 20.32 -31.27 10.63
N LEU A 164 19.46 -30.26 10.68
CA LEU A 164 18.39 -30.18 11.66
C LEU A 164 17.33 -31.20 11.26
N ASN A 165 17.42 -32.40 11.84
CA ASN A 165 16.28 -33.30 11.88
C ASN A 165 15.16 -32.59 12.65
N THR A 166 14.25 -31.93 11.93
CA THR A 166 12.94 -31.59 12.49
C THR A 166 12.15 -32.88 12.52
N GLU A 167 12.37 -33.62 13.59
CA GLU A 167 11.52 -34.72 14.04
C GLU A 167 10.08 -34.22 14.02
N HIS A 168 9.35 -34.62 12.98
CA HIS A 168 7.91 -34.54 12.94
C HIS A 168 7.40 -35.53 13.98
N GLY A 169 7.08 -35.00 15.17
CA GLY A 169 6.21 -35.62 16.16
C GLY A 169 4.85 -34.95 16.15
#